data_AF-A0A662VJV3-F1
#
_entry.id   AF-A0A662VJV3-F1
#
_cell.length_a   1.000
_cell.length_b   1.000
_cell.length_c   1.000
_cell.angle_alpha   90.00
_cell.angle_beta   90.00
_cell.angle_gamma   90.00
#
_symmetry.space_group_name_H-M   'P 1'
#
loop_
_entity.id
_entity.type
_entity.pdbx_description
1 polymer ?
#
loop_
_entity_poly.entity_id
_entity_poly.type
_entity_poly.pdbx_seq_one_letter_code
_entity_poly.pdbx_strand_id
1 'polypeptide(L)'
;MFKKIRQVFSKFIEKASSVIYSRDKLLEALDELKMELISNDVAFEVVEDISEKILEAIDRKEIKNKDELIRFLRKTLRKYFEDLEQIDIFNEAKKHKPYKIVFLGVNGVGKTTTIAKIAVKYREQGFKPLMVAADTFRAGAQEQLKYHG
;
A
#
# COMPACT_ATOMS: atom_id res chain seq x y z
N MET A 1 9.53 -6.19 4.22
CA MET A 1 8.41 -6.12 3.26
C MET A 1 8.81 -5.37 2.00
N PHE A 2 9.16 -4.08 2.04
CA PHE A 2 9.44 -3.29 0.82
C PHE A 2 10.89 -3.33 0.29
N LYS A 3 11.68 -4.35 0.65
CA LYS A 3 13.11 -4.41 0.25
C LYS A 3 13.26 -4.56 -1.26
N LYS A 4 12.45 -5.41 -1.89
CA LYS A 4 12.50 -5.64 -3.34
C LYS A 4 12.09 -4.39 -4.11
N ILE A 5 10.93 -3.80 -3.81
CA ILE A 5 10.47 -2.54 -4.42
C ILE A 5 11.51 -1.42 -4.25
N ARG A 6 12.13 -1.29 -3.07
CA ARG A 6 13.22 -0.33 -2.84
C ARG A 6 14.41 -0.59 -3.78
N GLN A 7 14.80 -1.84 -3.97
CA GLN A 7 15.90 -2.20 -4.87
C GLN A 7 15.56 -1.87 -6.33
N VAL A 8 14.33 -2.14 -6.78
CA VAL A 8 13.84 -1.78 -8.13
C VAL A 8 14.01 -0.28 -8.38
N PHE A 9 13.47 0.57 -7.49
CA PHE A 9 13.63 2.02 -7.62
C PHE A 9 15.09 2.47 -7.55
N SER A 10 15.92 1.87 -6.68
CA SER A 10 17.34 2.19 -6.60
C SER A 10 18.08 1.89 -7.91
N LYS A 11 17.85 0.72 -8.52
CA LYS A 11 18.43 0.37 -9.83
C LYS A 11 18.00 1.35 -10.91
N PHE A 12 16.71 1.66 -10.96
CA PHE A 12 16.16 2.61 -11.93
C PHE A 12 16.81 3.99 -11.77
N ILE A 13 16.94 4.51 -10.55
CA ILE A 13 17.57 5.81 -10.28
C ILE A 13 19.02 5.85 -10.79
N GLU A 14 19.82 4.80 -10.53
CA GLU A 14 21.19 4.75 -11.05
C GLU A 14 21.20 4.75 -12.59
N LYS A 15 20.41 3.87 -13.23
CA LYS A 15 20.32 3.76 -14.68
C LYS A 15 19.85 5.07 -15.32
N ALA A 16 18.71 5.58 -14.87
CA ALA A 16 18.10 6.81 -15.37
C ALA A 16 19.04 8.01 -15.23
N SER A 17 19.75 8.15 -14.11
CA SER A 17 20.68 9.28 -13.89
C SER A 17 21.79 9.36 -14.94
N SER A 18 22.21 8.23 -15.50
CA SER A 18 23.23 8.15 -16.55
C SER A 18 22.70 8.41 -17.97
N VAL A 19 21.38 8.35 -18.16
CA VAL A 19 20.73 8.41 -19.49
C VAL A 19 19.65 9.48 -19.61
N ILE A 20 19.50 10.37 -18.63
CA ILE A 20 18.47 11.45 -18.61
C ILE A 20 18.43 12.28 -19.91
N TYR A 21 19.57 12.44 -20.59
CA TYR A 21 19.66 13.22 -21.83
C TYR A 21 19.32 12.43 -23.11
N SER A 22 19.16 11.11 -23.01
CA SER A 22 18.87 10.22 -24.15
C SER A 22 17.46 9.65 -24.00
N ARG A 23 16.53 10.14 -24.83
CA ARG A 23 15.11 9.75 -24.79
C ARG A 23 14.94 8.24 -24.95
N ASP A 24 15.59 7.63 -25.95
CA ASP A 24 15.45 6.20 -26.24
C ASP A 24 15.92 5.33 -25.05
N LYS A 25 17.09 5.65 -24.48
CA LYS A 25 17.62 4.93 -23.30
C LYS A 25 16.77 5.15 -22.04
N LEU A 26 16.15 6.31 -21.90
CA LEU A 26 15.23 6.59 -20.81
C LEU A 26 13.96 5.75 -20.92
N LEU A 27 13.39 5.62 -22.13
CA LEU A 27 12.23 4.76 -22.38
C LEU A 27 12.54 3.30 -22.04
N GLU A 28 13.70 2.78 -22.48
CA GLU A 28 14.15 1.43 -22.09
C GLU A 28 14.31 1.26 -20.56
N ALA A 29 14.80 2.28 -19.86
CA ALA A 29 14.91 2.25 -18.40
C ALA A 29 13.54 2.28 -17.70
N LEU A 30 12.57 3.00 -18.26
CA LEU A 30 11.20 3.01 -17.77
C LEU A 30 10.51 1.67 -18.01
N ASP A 31 10.67 1.06 -19.18
CA ASP A 31 10.08 -0.26 -19.46
C ASP A 31 10.64 -1.35 -18.52
N GLU A 32 11.94 -1.31 -18.22
CA GLU A 32 12.53 -2.20 -17.21
C GLU A 32 11.95 -1.96 -15.81
N LEU A 33 11.80 -0.69 -15.41
CA LEU A 33 11.14 -0.31 -14.14
C LEU A 33 9.72 -0.88 -14.08
N LYS A 34 8.96 -0.77 -15.17
CA LYS A 34 7.58 -1.26 -15.23
C LYS A 34 7.52 -2.76 -15.00
N MET A 35 8.31 -3.52 -15.75
CA MET A 35 8.36 -4.97 -15.65
C MET A 35 8.79 -5.46 -14.27
N GLU A 36 9.80 -4.81 -13.67
CA GLU A 36 10.26 -5.15 -12.33
C GLU A 36 9.19 -4.83 -11.26
N LEU A 37 8.48 -3.70 -11.36
CA LEU A 37 7.43 -3.36 -10.39
C LEU A 37 6.22 -4.29 -10.48
N ILE A 38 5.76 -4.62 -11.70
CA ILE A 38 4.68 -5.58 -11.93
C ILE A 38 5.04 -6.96 -11.36
N SER A 39 6.28 -7.40 -11.57
CA SER A 39 6.80 -8.66 -11.01
C SER A 39 6.90 -8.66 -9.48
N ASN A 40 6.75 -7.50 -8.84
CA ASN A 40 6.73 -7.32 -7.39
C ASN A 40 5.34 -6.90 -6.87
N ASP A 41 4.28 -7.35 -7.54
CA ASP A 41 2.88 -7.21 -7.13
C ASP A 41 2.38 -5.75 -7.06
N VAL A 42 3.00 -4.84 -7.82
CA VAL A 42 2.48 -3.49 -8.01
C VAL A 42 1.48 -3.51 -9.16
N ALA A 43 0.29 -2.94 -8.95
CA ALA A 43 -0.76 -2.89 -9.96
C ALA A 43 -0.28 -2.17 -11.23
N PHE A 44 -0.65 -2.71 -12.39
CA PHE A 44 -0.27 -2.18 -13.71
C PHE A 44 -0.58 -0.68 -13.85
N GLU A 45 -1.78 -0.26 -13.46
CA GLU A 45 -2.23 1.13 -13.53
C GLU A 45 -1.33 2.08 -12.72
N VAL A 46 -0.87 1.66 -11.54
CA VAL A 46 0.05 2.45 -10.70
C VAL A 46 1.42 2.54 -11.36
N VAL A 47 1.89 1.45 -11.95
CA VAL A 47 3.18 1.38 -12.63
C VAL A 47 3.22 2.26 -13.88
N GLU A 48 2.16 2.25 -14.68
CA GLU A 48 1.99 3.14 -15.82
C GLU A 48 1.97 4.60 -15.38
N ASP A 49 1.12 4.96 -14.42
CA ASP A 49 1.00 6.33 -13.91
C ASP A 49 2.32 6.87 -13.33
N ILE A 50 3.09 6.05 -12.59
CA ILE A 50 4.44 6.43 -12.12
C ILE A 50 5.36 6.74 -13.30
N SER A 51 5.35 5.88 -14.33
CA SER A 51 6.27 5.97 -15.47
C SER A 51 5.97 7.17 -16.35
N GLU A 52 4.69 7.43 -16.63
CA GLU A 52 4.22 8.61 -17.36
C GLU A 52 4.60 9.90 -16.64
N LYS A 53 4.35 9.99 -15.32
CA LYS A 53 4.73 11.15 -14.51
C LYS A 53 6.23 11.44 -14.55
N ILE A 54 7.07 10.41 -14.52
CA ILE A 54 8.53 10.58 -14.63
C ILE A 54 8.91 11.10 -16.01
N LEU A 55 8.36 10.52 -17.08
CA LEU A 55 8.64 10.93 -18.45
C LEU A 55 8.22 12.39 -18.69
N GLU A 56 7.02 12.76 -18.26
CA GLU A 56 6.53 14.15 -18.36
C GLU A 56 7.43 15.13 -17.60
N ALA A 57 7.86 14.79 -16.39
CA ALA A 57 8.71 15.66 -15.58
C ALA A 57 10.12 15.85 -16.19
N ILE A 58 10.65 14.82 -16.85
CA ILE A 58 11.90 14.92 -17.61
C ILE A 58 11.69 15.78 -18.87
N ASP A 59 10.61 15.56 -19.62
CA ASP A 59 10.28 16.34 -20.82
C ASP A 59 10.08 17.84 -20.49
N ARG A 60 9.52 18.14 -19.32
CA ARG A 60 9.38 19.51 -18.78
C ARG A 60 10.66 20.07 -18.17
N LYS A 61 11.76 19.32 -18.17
CA LYS A 61 13.06 19.68 -17.56
C LYS A 61 12.97 19.97 -16.06
N GLU A 62 12.01 19.36 -15.37
CA GLU A 62 11.89 19.43 -13.90
C GLU A 62 12.87 18.49 -13.19
N ILE A 63 13.37 17.48 -13.92
CA ILE A 63 14.34 16.49 -13.45
C ILE A 63 15.59 16.58 -14.33
N LYS A 64 16.70 17.05 -13.76
CA LYS A 64 17.98 17.25 -14.47
C LYS A 64 19.12 16.40 -13.88
N ASN A 65 18.95 15.92 -12.67
CA ASN A 65 19.95 15.15 -11.96
C ASN A 65 19.31 14.09 -11.05
N LYS A 66 20.17 13.23 -10.50
CA LYS A 66 19.79 12.13 -9.61
C LYS A 66 19.00 12.59 -8.38
N ASP A 67 19.41 13.68 -7.74
CA ASP A 67 18.77 14.17 -6.53
C ASP A 67 17.36 14.71 -6.81
N GLU A 68 17.17 15.39 -7.94
CA GLU A 68 15.86 15.80 -8.43
C GLU A 68 14.95 14.62 -8.73
N LEU A 69 15.48 13.57 -9.38
CA LEU A 69 14.72 12.34 -9.66
C LEU A 69 14.27 11.67 -8.36
N ILE A 70 15.15 11.56 -7.36
CA ILE A 70 14.81 10.99 -6.04
C ILE A 70 13.72 11.83 -5.36
N ARG A 71 13.84 13.15 -5.39
CA ARG A 71 12.84 14.05 -4.80
C ARG A 71 11.49 13.92 -5.50
N PHE A 72 11.49 13.88 -6.83
CA PHE A 72 10.29 13.71 -7.65
C PHE A 72 9.60 12.38 -7.34
N LEU A 73 10.33 11.26 -7.41
CA LEU A 73 9.80 9.93 -7.09
C LEU A 73 9.21 9.86 -5.69
N ARG A 74 9.90 10.41 -4.68
CA ARG A 74 9.38 10.46 -3.30
C ARG A 74 8.07 11.24 -3.22
N LYS A 75 7.98 12.38 -3.89
CA LYS A 75 6.76 13.20 -3.92
C LYS A 75 5.62 12.45 -4.62
N THR A 76 5.88 11.86 -5.78
CA THR A 76 4.90 11.08 -6.55
C THR A 76 4.39 9.89 -5.75
N LEU A 77 5.28 9.13 -5.11
CA LEU A 77 4.88 7.97 -4.30
C LEU A 77 4.07 8.36 -3.06
N ARG A 78 4.36 9.49 -2.42
CA ARG A 78 3.60 9.96 -1.26
C ARG A 78 2.16 10.32 -1.60
N LYS A 79 1.93 10.91 -2.78
CA LYS A 79 0.58 11.31 -3.21
C LYS A 79 -0.42 10.16 -3.23
N TYR A 80 0.00 8.93 -3.54
CA TYR A 80 -0.90 7.76 -3.48
C TYR A 80 -1.43 7.47 -2.07
N PHE A 81 -0.83 8.03 -1.03
CA PHE A 81 -1.21 7.80 0.37
C PHE A 81 -1.72 9.06 1.08
N GLU A 82 -1.47 10.26 0.53
CA GLU A 82 -1.85 11.54 1.17
C GLU A 82 -3.35 11.83 1.07
N ASP A 83 -3.99 11.45 -0.05
CA ASP A 83 -5.41 11.72 -0.30
C ASP A 83 -6.36 10.64 0.26
N LEU A 84 -5.83 9.72 1.09
CA LEU A 84 -6.64 8.68 1.69
C LEU A 84 -7.44 9.22 2.87
N GLU A 85 -8.76 8.98 2.85
CA GLU A 85 -9.63 9.30 3.98
C GLU A 85 -9.13 8.57 5.24
N GLN A 86 -8.80 9.34 6.26
CA GLN A 86 -8.37 8.79 7.55
C GLN A 86 -9.58 8.66 8.47
N ILE A 87 -9.98 7.41 8.72
CA ILE A 87 -11.04 7.10 9.67
C ILE A 87 -10.41 6.82 11.03
N ASP A 88 -10.66 7.69 12.01
CA ASP A 88 -10.38 7.38 13.42
C ASP A 88 -11.46 6.44 13.96
N ILE A 89 -11.20 5.15 13.79
CA ILE A 89 -12.10 4.07 14.21
C ILE A 89 -12.42 4.09 15.72
N PHE A 90 -11.60 4.72 16.56
CA PHE A 90 -11.87 4.84 18.00
C PHE A 90 -12.79 6.00 18.30
N ASN A 91 -12.57 7.15 17.67
CA ASN A 91 -13.46 8.30 17.81
C ASN A 91 -14.87 7.98 17.30
N GLU A 92 -14.97 7.29 16.16
CA GLU A 92 -16.26 6.82 15.62
C GLU A 92 -16.99 5.89 16.61
N ALA A 93 -16.25 5.01 17.29
CA ALA A 93 -16.82 4.15 18.32
C ALA A 93 -17.28 4.89 19.58
N LYS A 94 -16.76 6.10 19.85
CA LYS A 94 -17.26 6.95 20.95
C LYS A 94 -18.59 7.59 20.58
N LYS A 95 -18.74 8.04 19.33
CA LYS A 95 -19.93 8.73 18.82
C LYS A 95 -21.12 7.80 18.58
N HIS A 96 -20.87 6.56 18.13
CA HIS A 96 -21.92 5.64 17.72
C HIS A 96 -21.91 4.37 18.59
N LYS A 97 -22.97 4.11 19.36
CA LYS A 97 -23.08 2.92 20.22
C LYS A 97 -24.39 2.15 19.95
N PRO A 98 -24.32 0.84 19.59
CA PRO A 98 -23.11 0.06 19.33
C PRO A 98 -22.45 0.44 18.00
N TYR A 99 -21.13 0.59 17.99
CA TYR A 99 -20.34 0.72 16.77
C TYR A 99 -20.11 -0.66 16.17
N LYS A 100 -20.50 -0.85 14.90
CA LYS A 100 -20.46 -2.14 14.21
C LYS A 100 -19.41 -2.11 13.12
N ILE A 101 -18.48 -3.05 13.14
CA ILE A 101 -17.44 -3.21 12.13
C ILE A 101 -17.60 -4.59 11.49
N VAL A 102 -17.67 -4.63 10.16
CA VAL A 102 -17.74 -5.86 9.38
C VAL A 102 -16.42 -6.06 8.64
N PHE A 103 -15.85 -7.25 8.75
CA PHE A 103 -14.62 -7.62 8.04
C PHE A 103 -14.95 -8.52 6.86
N LEU A 104 -14.58 -8.09 5.66
CA LEU A 104 -14.83 -8.78 4.39
C LEU A 104 -13.50 -9.18 3.74
N GLY A 105 -13.52 -10.22 2.91
CA GLY A 105 -12.35 -10.68 2.14
C GLY A 105 -12.35 -12.18 1.89
N VAL A 106 -11.46 -12.65 1.01
CA VAL A 106 -11.34 -14.07 0.66
C VAL A 106 -10.75 -14.91 1.81
N ASN A 107 -10.80 -16.24 1.69
CA ASN A 107 -10.24 -17.13 2.71
C ASN A 107 -8.71 -17.03 2.76
N GLY A 108 -8.13 -17.16 3.96
CA GLY A 108 -6.68 -17.14 4.15
C GLY A 108 -6.01 -15.77 4.31
N VAL A 109 -6.71 -14.65 4.09
CA VAL A 109 -6.11 -13.29 4.21
C VAL A 109 -5.97 -12.76 5.65
N GLY A 110 -6.22 -13.62 6.65
CA GLY A 110 -6.02 -13.27 8.06
C GLY A 110 -7.20 -12.53 8.74
N LYS A 111 -8.42 -12.57 8.18
CA LYS A 111 -9.61 -11.89 8.74
C LYS A 111 -9.83 -12.15 10.23
N THR A 112 -9.91 -13.43 10.64
CA THR A 112 -10.16 -13.82 12.04
C THR A 112 -9.07 -13.31 12.98
N THR A 113 -7.80 -13.41 12.58
CA THR A 113 -6.66 -12.88 13.35
C THR A 113 -6.70 -11.36 13.45
N THR A 114 -7.10 -10.66 12.39
CA THR A 114 -7.25 -9.21 12.40
C THR A 114 -8.40 -8.77 13.30
N ILE A 115 -9.54 -9.47 13.30
CA ILE A 115 -10.67 -9.22 14.23
C ILE A 115 -10.18 -9.28 15.67
N ALA A 116 -9.44 -10.33 16.04
CA ALA A 116 -8.91 -10.48 17.40
C ALA A 116 -7.94 -9.34 17.78
N LYS A 117 -7.00 -9.00 16.89
CA LYS A 117 -6.06 -7.88 17.11
C LYS A 117 -6.79 -6.55 17.31
N ILE A 118 -7.81 -6.27 16.48
CA ILE A 118 -8.60 -5.05 16.59
C ILE A 118 -9.41 -5.06 17.89
N ALA A 119 -10.02 -6.18 18.27
CA ALA A 119 -10.73 -6.31 19.55
C ALA A 119 -9.82 -6.03 20.76
N VAL A 120 -8.60 -6.60 20.77
CA VAL A 120 -7.60 -6.28 21.82
C VAL A 120 -7.30 -4.79 21.85
N LYS A 121 -7.07 -4.16 20.69
CA LYS A 121 -6.80 -2.72 20.60
C LYS A 121 -7.99 -1.88 21.10
N TYR A 122 -9.23 -2.26 20.83
CA TYR A 122 -10.42 -1.59 21.39
C TYR A 122 -10.51 -1.76 22.91
N ARG A 123 -10.17 -2.95 23.44
CA ARG A 123 -10.14 -3.20 24.89
C ARG A 123 -9.08 -2.33 25.58
N GLU A 124 -7.89 -2.21 24.99
CA GLU A 124 -6.82 -1.32 25.48
C GLU A 124 -7.24 0.16 25.49
N GLN A 125 -8.13 0.56 24.58
CA GLN A 125 -8.72 1.90 24.53
C GLN A 125 -9.97 2.06 25.45
N GLY A 126 -10.26 1.07 26.31
CA GLY A 126 -11.34 1.12 27.30
C GLY A 126 -12.73 0.74 26.78
N PHE A 127 -12.85 0.26 25.54
CA PHE A 127 -14.10 -0.24 24.99
C PHE A 127 -14.38 -1.68 25.41
N LYS A 128 -15.64 -2.13 25.25
CA LYS A 128 -16.09 -3.50 25.50
C LYS A 128 -16.46 -4.17 24.18
N PRO A 129 -15.49 -4.68 23.40
CA PRO A 129 -15.77 -5.29 22.11
C PRO A 129 -16.53 -6.61 22.29
N LEU A 130 -17.50 -6.85 21.41
CA LEU A 130 -18.15 -8.14 21.22
C LEU A 130 -17.73 -8.69 19.86
N MET A 131 -17.10 -9.86 19.85
CA MET A 131 -16.75 -10.56 18.61
C MET A 131 -17.89 -11.52 18.22
N VAL A 132 -18.32 -11.47 16.97
CA VAL A 132 -19.41 -12.29 16.44
C VAL A 132 -18.86 -13.29 15.44
N ALA A 133 -19.07 -14.59 15.70
CA ALA A 133 -18.65 -15.67 14.82
C ALA A 133 -19.65 -15.87 13.66
N ALA A 134 -19.60 -14.96 12.69
CA ALA A 134 -20.49 -14.99 11.51
C ALA A 134 -20.00 -15.90 10.37
N ASP A 135 -18.81 -16.50 10.49
CA ASP A 135 -18.27 -17.48 9.54
C ASP A 135 -18.81 -18.88 9.87
N THR A 136 -20.01 -19.19 9.39
CA THR A 136 -20.78 -20.39 9.77
C THR A 136 -20.51 -21.62 8.89
N PHE A 137 -19.85 -21.44 7.74
CA PHE A 137 -19.61 -22.54 6.80
C PHE A 137 -18.21 -23.15 6.93
N ARG A 138 -17.24 -22.39 7.45
CA ARG A 138 -15.87 -22.88 7.63
C ARG A 138 -15.76 -23.58 8.99
N ALA A 139 -15.62 -24.91 8.95
CA ALA A 139 -15.36 -25.71 10.14
C ALA A 139 -14.16 -25.15 10.93
N GLY A 140 -14.27 -25.08 12.25
CA GLY A 140 -13.21 -24.56 13.12
C GLY A 140 -13.13 -23.03 13.23
N ALA A 141 -13.91 -22.26 12.44
CA ALA A 141 -13.83 -20.79 12.47
C ALA A 141 -14.35 -20.21 13.80
N GLN A 142 -15.37 -20.84 14.39
CA GLN A 142 -15.93 -20.43 15.68
C GLN A 142 -14.92 -20.71 16.82
N GLU A 143 -14.30 -21.89 16.81
CA GLU A 143 -13.28 -22.31 17.77
C GLU A 143 -12.03 -21.43 17.66
N GLN A 144 -11.61 -21.10 16.43
CA GLN A 144 -10.49 -20.20 16.19
C GLN A 144 -10.74 -18.81 16.78
N LEU A 145 -11.94 -18.26 16.59
CA LEU A 145 -12.30 -16.96 17.17
C LEU A 145 -12.35 -17.03 18.70
N LYS A 146 -12.85 -18.13 19.27
CA LYS A 146 -12.88 -18.37 20.72
C LYS A 146 -11.48 -18.47 21.32
N TYR A 147 -10.52 -19.06 20.61
CA TYR A 147 -9.13 -19.18 21.09
C TYR A 147 -8.39 -17.83 21.07
N HIS A 148 -8.70 -16.97 20.10
CA HIS A 148 -8.02 -15.68 19.94
C HIS A 148 -8.63 -14.52 20.75
N GLY A 149 -9.90 -14.65 21.16
CA GLY A 149 -10.63 -13.62 21.90
C GLY A 149 -10.41 -13.65 23.40
#